data_AF-A0A9P8ICV3-F1
#
_entry.id   AF-A0A9P8ICV3-F1
#
_cell.length_a   1.000
_cell.length_b   1.000
_cell.length_c   1.000
_cell.angle_alpha   90.00
_cell.angle_beta   90.00
_cell.angle_gamma   90.00
#
_symmetry.space_group_name_H-M   'P 1'
#
loop_
_entity.id
_entity.type
_entity.pdbx_description
1 polymer ?
#
loop_
_entity_poly.entity_id
_entity_poly.type
_entity_poly.pdbx_seq_one_letter_code
_entity_poly.pdbx_strand_id
1 'polypeptide(L)'
;MRYAPIHLFATDTSIDGWFAWSTDTTSLDDGGTTIVPAATPRMGCWKRIFQGSLSVKWFGALGDGVDDNDAVEAAVIRANSLNVPVFFPSGTYRVKYIGLYSKTVLIGAGKEQTIIRQTSGSTGALVGQRADVSGVLQYCSIRDLKLLGNEGAGGTGLCLDSFAHCVFESLVISTFRKKTDRSGVGLKLINSTGGTHTNNFLDLIIADCDTGLLMDPKIGVTTACAYNRFFGLKIYQEWDCIVLKNSDQTNGSKYNIFSGVLLQGTALGNTGVYCEGSSNTFLNFVVDGVPGNHIELRPEATGNVFLNPSVTPSQVVNLNTKGGQNTIYGPGIISGGLKQPFVLSDVLNGQTTVSLRASGPLNGPEIRLATDTSSDMWHFAVQHGGESAFLSLANQNQQVEQWRTDRSSIKYGDLTVNGDVTVHGHVQIRDSHTGALYRLDVKDGALGVELSEG
;
A
#
# COMPACT_ATOMS: atom_id res chain seq x y z
N MET A 1 19.23 -31.65 -51.13
CA MET A 1 19.24 -32.78 -50.17
C MET A 1 18.59 -32.32 -48.88
N ARG A 2 17.54 -32.98 -48.41
CA ARG A 2 17.04 -32.77 -47.05
C ARG A 2 17.95 -33.55 -46.13
N TYR A 3 18.80 -32.87 -45.37
CA TYR A 3 19.58 -33.53 -44.32
C TYR A 3 18.60 -34.02 -43.25
N ALA A 4 18.68 -35.30 -42.88
CA ALA A 4 17.90 -35.82 -41.78
C ALA A 4 18.29 -35.09 -40.48
N PRO A 5 17.33 -34.81 -39.58
CA PRO A 5 17.65 -34.30 -38.25
C PRO A 5 18.67 -35.20 -37.56
N ILE A 6 19.66 -34.59 -36.91
CA ILE A 6 20.64 -35.29 -36.09
C ILE A 6 20.32 -34.98 -34.64
N HIS A 7 20.36 -36.00 -33.79
CA HIS A 7 20.35 -35.80 -32.34
C HIS A 7 21.78 -35.55 -31.88
N LEU A 8 22.04 -34.36 -31.33
CA LEU A 8 23.34 -34.05 -30.76
C LEU A 8 23.33 -34.51 -29.29
N PHE A 9 24.24 -35.43 -28.95
CA PHE A 9 24.53 -35.82 -27.58
C PHE A 9 25.75 -35.01 -27.12
N ALA A 10 25.54 -34.04 -26.26
CA ALA A 10 26.58 -33.41 -25.48
C ALA A 10 26.88 -34.28 -24.24
N THR A 11 28.13 -34.28 -23.79
CA THR A 11 28.51 -34.96 -22.53
C THR A 11 27.86 -34.33 -21.30
N ASP A 12 27.37 -33.10 -21.44
CA ASP A 12 26.45 -32.45 -20.52
C ASP A 12 25.04 -32.43 -21.15
N THR A 13 24.10 -33.10 -20.50
CA THR A 13 22.68 -33.20 -20.90
C THR A 13 21.96 -31.86 -21.06
N SER A 14 22.56 -30.74 -20.61
CA SER A 14 21.98 -29.39 -20.68
C SER A 14 21.79 -28.90 -22.13
N ILE A 15 22.58 -29.38 -23.10
CA ILE A 15 22.61 -28.90 -24.50
C ILE A 15 21.99 -29.91 -25.48
N ASP A 16 21.59 -31.09 -25.02
CA ASP A 16 21.06 -32.16 -25.85
C ASP A 16 19.80 -31.75 -26.63
N GLY A 17 19.64 -32.31 -27.83
CA GLY A 17 18.41 -32.17 -28.59
C GLY A 17 18.55 -32.44 -30.09
N TRP A 18 17.42 -32.26 -30.78
CA TRP A 18 17.34 -32.44 -32.23
C TRP A 18 17.73 -31.17 -32.96
N PHE A 19 18.60 -31.31 -33.96
CA PHE A 19 19.02 -30.22 -34.84
C PHE A 19 18.84 -30.61 -36.31
N ALA A 20 18.48 -29.64 -37.14
CA ALA A 20 18.49 -29.76 -38.59
C ALA A 20 19.57 -28.86 -39.18
N TRP A 21 20.30 -29.38 -40.18
CA TRP A 21 21.21 -28.55 -40.97
C TRP A 21 20.42 -27.54 -41.81
N SER A 22 20.87 -26.30 -41.82
CA SER A 22 20.37 -25.22 -42.66
C SER A 22 21.52 -24.66 -43.50
N THR A 23 21.26 -24.38 -44.77
CA THR A 23 22.21 -23.68 -45.66
C THR A 23 22.27 -22.17 -45.37
N ASP A 24 21.70 -21.73 -44.26
CA ASP A 24 21.74 -20.36 -43.78
C ASP A 24 23.15 -19.98 -43.32
N THR A 25 23.76 -19.07 -44.06
CA THR A 25 25.11 -18.54 -43.78
C THR A 25 25.08 -17.17 -43.10
N THR A 26 23.91 -16.62 -42.79
CA THR A 26 23.76 -15.25 -42.25
C THR A 26 23.41 -15.23 -40.77
N SER A 27 22.61 -16.19 -40.27
CA SER A 27 22.26 -16.26 -38.84
C SER A 27 23.52 -16.40 -37.99
N LEU A 28 23.68 -15.59 -36.95
CA LEU A 28 24.83 -15.70 -36.05
C LEU A 28 24.70 -16.94 -35.15
N ASP A 29 25.83 -17.39 -34.60
CA ASP A 29 25.81 -18.37 -33.51
C ASP A 29 25.19 -17.71 -32.29
N ASP A 30 24.19 -18.37 -31.69
CA ASP A 30 23.51 -17.88 -30.48
C ASP A 30 23.78 -18.78 -29.26
N GLY A 31 24.64 -19.80 -29.41
CA GLY A 31 25.03 -20.70 -28.35
C GLY A 31 23.97 -21.73 -27.93
N GLY A 32 22.78 -21.76 -28.55
CA GLY A 32 21.75 -22.71 -28.12
C GLY A 32 20.73 -23.17 -29.15
N THR A 33 20.16 -22.26 -29.96
CA THR A 33 19.20 -22.60 -31.03
C THR A 33 19.81 -22.57 -32.42
N THR A 34 20.90 -21.83 -32.60
CA THR A 34 21.66 -21.71 -33.84
C THR A 34 23.13 -21.94 -33.52
N ILE A 35 23.70 -23.05 -34.01
CA ILE A 35 25.12 -23.38 -33.83
C ILE A 35 25.82 -23.29 -35.18
N VAL A 36 26.82 -22.42 -35.29
CA VAL A 36 27.59 -22.19 -36.51
C VAL A 36 28.88 -23.01 -36.44
N PRO A 37 29.11 -23.96 -37.37
CA PRO A 37 30.37 -24.69 -37.41
C PRO A 37 31.56 -23.75 -37.64
N ALA A 38 32.69 -24.03 -37.00
CA ALA A 38 33.93 -23.27 -37.15
C ALA A 38 34.61 -23.40 -38.55
N ALA A 39 34.02 -24.17 -39.47
CA ALA A 39 34.58 -24.40 -40.80
C ALA A 39 34.57 -23.13 -41.67
N THR A 40 35.66 -22.89 -42.39
CA THR A 40 35.81 -21.80 -43.35
C THR A 40 36.04 -22.37 -44.77
N PRO A 41 35.25 -21.94 -45.79
CA PRO A 41 34.15 -20.98 -45.73
C PRO A 41 32.92 -21.54 -45.01
N ARG A 42 32.13 -20.67 -44.39
CA ARG A 42 30.88 -21.06 -43.74
C ARG A 42 29.88 -21.59 -44.77
N MET A 43 29.41 -22.83 -44.59
CA MET A 43 28.47 -23.49 -45.50
C MET A 43 27.03 -23.58 -44.98
N GLY A 44 26.79 -23.19 -43.73
CA GLY A 44 25.48 -23.26 -43.10
C GLY A 44 25.53 -23.14 -41.58
N CYS A 45 24.48 -23.59 -40.91
CA CYS A 45 24.39 -23.71 -39.46
C CYS A 45 23.43 -24.83 -39.04
N TRP A 46 23.55 -25.28 -37.79
CA TRP A 46 22.59 -26.20 -37.17
C TRP A 46 21.50 -25.39 -36.47
N LYS A 47 20.24 -25.70 -36.76
CA LYS A 47 19.07 -25.10 -36.11
C LYS A 47 18.37 -26.12 -35.22
N ARG A 48 18.19 -25.79 -33.95
CA ARG A 48 17.46 -26.63 -32.99
C ARG A 48 16.01 -26.78 -33.43
N ILE A 49 15.50 -28.00 -33.40
CA ILE A 49 14.08 -28.31 -33.62
C ILE A 49 13.42 -28.34 -32.24
N PHE A 50 12.53 -27.39 -31.98
CA PHE A 50 11.80 -27.30 -30.71
C PHE A 50 10.43 -26.65 -30.93
N GLN A 51 9.55 -26.79 -29.93
CA GLN A 51 8.27 -26.12 -29.85
C GLN A 51 8.07 -25.61 -28.42
N GLY A 52 7.40 -24.46 -28.26
CA GLY A 52 7.10 -23.88 -26.95
C GLY A 52 8.23 -23.02 -26.42
N SER A 53 8.52 -23.14 -25.12
CA SER A 53 9.51 -22.33 -24.40
C SER A 53 10.95 -22.71 -24.71
N LEU A 54 11.86 -21.72 -24.69
CA LEU A 54 13.30 -21.94 -24.70
C LEU A 54 13.81 -22.27 -23.31
N SER A 55 14.55 -23.36 -23.15
CA SER A 55 15.23 -23.63 -21.88
C SER A 55 16.54 -22.84 -21.79
N VAL A 56 16.81 -22.22 -20.63
CA VAL A 56 18.12 -21.59 -20.36
C VAL A 56 19.28 -22.59 -20.42
N LYS A 57 19.02 -23.88 -20.17
CA LYS A 57 20.03 -24.93 -20.25
C LYS A 57 20.58 -25.12 -21.66
N TRP A 58 19.76 -24.87 -22.68
CA TRP A 58 20.21 -24.96 -24.08
C TRP A 58 21.28 -23.96 -24.44
N PHE A 59 21.45 -22.90 -23.65
CA PHE A 59 22.46 -21.85 -23.81
C PHE A 59 23.64 -22.02 -22.85
N GLY A 60 23.72 -23.16 -22.14
CA GLY A 60 24.82 -23.49 -21.23
C GLY A 60 24.60 -23.13 -19.76
N ALA A 61 23.38 -22.70 -19.36
CA ALA A 61 23.09 -22.49 -17.94
C ALA A 61 23.03 -23.83 -17.22
N LEU A 62 23.78 -23.99 -16.14
CA LEU A 62 23.85 -25.21 -15.35
C LEU A 62 22.81 -25.23 -14.24
N GLY A 63 22.56 -24.07 -13.62
CA GLY A 63 21.68 -23.96 -12.45
C GLY A 63 22.26 -24.65 -11.20
N ASP A 64 23.58 -24.67 -11.08
CA ASP A 64 24.35 -25.27 -9.97
C ASP A 64 24.76 -24.25 -8.89
N GLY A 65 24.37 -22.99 -9.08
CA GLY A 65 24.66 -21.89 -8.17
C GLY A 65 26.01 -21.21 -8.40
N VAL A 66 26.71 -21.44 -9.51
CA VAL A 66 28.01 -20.81 -9.81
C VAL A 66 27.88 -19.48 -10.54
N ASP A 67 27.73 -19.48 -11.86
CA ASP A 67 27.51 -18.31 -12.71
C ASP A 67 26.83 -18.77 -14.00
N ASP A 68 25.63 -18.25 -14.23
CA ASP A 68 24.79 -18.55 -15.39
C ASP A 68 24.48 -17.29 -16.20
N ASN A 69 25.14 -16.17 -15.89
CA ASN A 69 24.76 -14.84 -16.37
C ASN A 69 24.65 -14.76 -17.90
N ASP A 70 25.69 -15.20 -18.61
CA ASP A 70 25.77 -15.06 -20.06
C ASP A 70 24.80 -16.01 -20.78
N ALA A 71 24.65 -17.23 -20.25
CA ALA A 71 23.71 -18.22 -20.77
C ALA A 71 22.25 -17.79 -20.59
N VAL A 72 21.91 -17.25 -19.43
CA VAL A 72 20.55 -16.74 -19.16
C VAL A 72 20.24 -15.51 -20.02
N GLU A 73 21.19 -14.57 -20.15
CA GLU A 73 21.00 -13.40 -21.01
C GLU A 73 20.80 -13.80 -22.48
N ALA A 74 21.62 -14.73 -23.00
CA ALA A 74 21.48 -15.25 -24.36
C ALA A 74 20.10 -15.88 -24.59
N ALA A 75 19.62 -16.68 -23.63
CA ALA A 75 18.30 -17.29 -23.69
C ALA A 75 17.17 -16.26 -23.72
N VAL A 76 17.24 -15.21 -22.88
CA VAL A 76 16.25 -14.14 -22.80
C VAL A 76 16.21 -13.31 -24.10
N ILE A 77 17.37 -12.90 -24.61
CA ILE A 77 17.47 -12.18 -25.89
C ILE A 77 16.88 -13.02 -27.02
N ARG A 78 17.23 -14.31 -27.07
CA ARG A 78 16.74 -15.20 -28.13
C ARG A 78 15.24 -15.43 -28.04
N ALA A 79 14.71 -15.66 -26.84
CA ALA A 79 13.29 -15.84 -26.58
C ALA A 79 12.48 -14.61 -27.01
N ASN A 80 12.97 -13.41 -26.68
CA ASN A 80 12.36 -12.16 -27.10
C ASN A 80 12.33 -12.04 -28.64
N SER A 81 13.42 -12.38 -29.34
CA SER A 81 13.47 -12.34 -30.81
C SER A 81 12.46 -13.29 -31.48
N LEU A 82 12.07 -14.37 -30.79
CA LEU A 82 11.14 -15.39 -31.28
C LEU A 82 9.72 -15.21 -30.73
N ASN A 83 9.50 -14.27 -29.80
CA ASN A 83 8.26 -14.12 -29.03
C ASN A 83 7.80 -15.43 -28.36
N VAL A 84 8.72 -16.15 -27.73
CA VAL A 84 8.44 -17.38 -26.97
C VAL A 84 8.85 -17.22 -25.51
N PRO A 85 8.28 -18.00 -24.57
CA PRO A 85 8.69 -17.95 -23.17
C PRO A 85 10.11 -18.49 -22.94
N VAL A 86 10.75 -18.04 -21.86
CA VAL A 86 11.96 -18.63 -21.28
C VAL A 86 11.57 -19.55 -20.14
N PHE A 87 12.03 -20.79 -20.20
CA PHE A 87 11.86 -21.79 -19.15
C PHE A 87 13.16 -22.01 -18.38
N PHE A 88 13.04 -21.92 -17.06
CA PHE A 88 14.08 -22.25 -16.10
C PHE A 88 13.73 -23.58 -15.45
N PRO A 89 14.44 -24.67 -15.78
CA PRO A 89 14.33 -25.92 -15.03
C PRO A 89 14.63 -25.75 -13.54
N SER A 90 14.43 -26.81 -12.74
CA SER A 90 14.87 -26.80 -11.35
C SER A 90 16.39 -26.57 -11.27
N GLY A 91 16.80 -25.71 -10.34
CA GLY A 91 18.19 -25.30 -10.18
C GLY A 91 18.32 -23.93 -9.52
N THR A 92 19.55 -23.61 -9.13
CA THR A 92 19.93 -22.27 -8.66
C THR A 92 20.75 -21.59 -9.75
N TYR A 93 20.17 -20.60 -10.42
CA TYR A 93 20.81 -19.84 -11.48
C TYR A 93 21.42 -18.58 -10.91
N ARG A 94 22.75 -18.46 -10.91
CA ARG A 94 23.40 -17.26 -10.37
C ARG A 94 23.60 -16.23 -11.49
N VAL A 95 22.94 -15.08 -11.38
CA VAL A 95 22.94 -14.03 -12.41
C VAL A 95 23.12 -12.65 -11.79
N LYS A 96 23.67 -11.70 -12.55
CA LYS A 96 23.80 -10.31 -12.07
C LYS A 96 22.47 -9.57 -12.16
N TYR A 97 21.77 -9.80 -13.26
CA TYR A 97 20.56 -9.10 -13.67
C TYR A 97 19.87 -9.87 -14.79
N ILE A 98 18.54 -9.90 -14.81
CA ILE A 98 17.73 -10.35 -15.95
C ILE A 98 16.94 -9.16 -16.49
N GLY A 99 17.22 -8.81 -17.75
CA GLY A 99 16.56 -7.74 -18.47
C GLY A 99 15.21 -8.13 -19.02
N LEU A 100 14.16 -7.39 -18.66
CA LEU A 100 12.83 -7.56 -19.23
C LEU A 100 12.66 -6.67 -20.47
N TYR A 101 12.26 -7.31 -21.57
CA TYR A 101 11.65 -6.68 -22.74
C TYR A 101 10.12 -6.78 -22.64
N SER A 102 9.39 -5.94 -23.37
CA SER A 102 7.94 -6.18 -23.55
C SER A 102 7.70 -7.57 -24.13
N LYS A 103 6.67 -8.26 -23.64
CA LYS A 103 6.32 -9.66 -23.95
C LYS A 103 7.28 -10.71 -23.38
N THR A 104 8.22 -10.32 -22.51
CA THR A 104 9.08 -11.31 -21.82
C THR A 104 8.22 -12.18 -20.90
N VAL A 105 8.32 -13.49 -21.08
CA VAL A 105 7.66 -14.48 -20.21
C VAL A 105 8.72 -15.39 -19.61
N LEU A 106 8.89 -15.34 -18.29
CA LEU A 106 9.82 -16.19 -17.53
C LEU A 106 9.00 -17.22 -16.73
N ILE A 107 9.36 -18.49 -16.84
CA ILE A 107 8.64 -19.60 -16.20
C ILE A 107 9.66 -20.48 -15.47
N GLY A 108 9.50 -20.67 -14.17
CA GLY A 108 10.25 -21.67 -13.41
C GLY A 108 9.54 -23.01 -13.32
N ALA A 109 10.24 -24.01 -12.79
CA ALA A 109 9.68 -25.33 -12.48
C ALA A 109 8.89 -25.36 -11.14
N GLY A 110 8.82 -24.23 -10.43
CA GLY A 110 8.19 -24.09 -9.12
C GLY A 110 8.96 -23.11 -8.25
N LYS A 111 8.25 -22.32 -7.43
CA LYS A 111 8.84 -21.23 -6.62
C LYS A 111 9.82 -21.66 -5.53
N GLU A 112 9.95 -22.95 -5.26
CA GLU A 112 10.99 -23.51 -4.38
C GLU A 112 11.96 -24.45 -5.13
N GLN A 113 11.80 -24.59 -6.45
CA GLN A 113 12.61 -25.47 -7.31
C GLN A 113 13.53 -24.67 -8.23
N THR A 114 13.05 -23.54 -8.75
CA THR A 114 13.82 -22.61 -9.57
C THR A 114 14.18 -21.38 -8.74
N ILE A 115 15.47 -21.20 -8.48
CA ILE A 115 16.00 -20.07 -7.73
C ILE A 115 16.85 -19.23 -8.67
N ILE A 116 16.45 -17.99 -8.92
CA ILE A 116 17.30 -16.97 -9.54
C ILE A 116 18.00 -16.25 -8.40
N ARG A 117 19.32 -16.38 -8.34
CA ARG A 117 20.14 -15.84 -7.26
C ARG A 117 21.02 -14.71 -7.78
N GLN A 118 21.02 -13.59 -7.06
CA GLN A 118 21.88 -12.47 -7.37
C GLN A 118 23.36 -12.84 -7.14
N THR A 119 24.25 -12.50 -8.08
CA THR A 119 25.70 -12.65 -7.89
C THR A 119 26.20 -11.83 -6.71
N SER A 120 27.14 -12.39 -5.93
CA SER A 120 27.77 -11.73 -4.78
C SER A 120 28.24 -10.32 -5.12
N GLY A 121 27.94 -9.36 -4.25
CA GLY A 121 28.36 -7.96 -4.41
C GLY A 121 27.52 -7.11 -5.38
N SER A 122 26.56 -7.70 -6.11
CA SER A 122 25.58 -6.91 -6.87
C SER A 122 24.58 -6.26 -5.91
N THR A 123 24.32 -4.97 -6.12
CA THR A 123 23.40 -4.14 -5.31
C THR A 123 22.27 -3.54 -6.16
N GLY A 124 22.21 -3.88 -7.45
CA GLY A 124 21.15 -3.44 -8.36
C GLY A 124 19.88 -4.28 -8.24
N ALA A 125 18.95 -4.05 -9.16
CA ALA A 125 17.81 -4.93 -9.36
C ALA A 125 18.28 -6.30 -9.87
N LEU A 126 17.72 -7.40 -9.37
CA LEU A 126 17.96 -8.74 -9.91
C LEU A 126 17.16 -8.98 -11.18
N VAL A 127 15.91 -8.52 -11.22
CA VAL A 127 15.05 -8.54 -12.41
C VAL A 127 14.43 -7.18 -12.61
N GLY A 128 14.43 -6.66 -13.83
CA GLY A 128 13.75 -5.40 -14.13
C GLY A 128 13.80 -4.98 -15.60
N GLN A 129 13.23 -3.83 -15.91
CA GLN A 129 13.24 -3.29 -17.28
C GLN A 129 14.66 -3.03 -17.77
N ARG A 130 14.97 -3.48 -18.99
CA ARG A 130 16.28 -3.28 -19.60
C ARG A 130 16.52 -1.80 -19.96
N ALA A 131 17.71 -1.29 -19.68
CA ALA A 131 18.02 0.14 -19.82
C ALA A 131 18.01 0.65 -21.27
N ASP A 132 18.17 -0.24 -22.24
CA ASP A 132 18.09 0.04 -23.68
C ASP A 132 16.67 -0.05 -24.26
N VAL A 133 15.69 -0.47 -23.44
CA VAL A 133 14.27 -0.49 -23.83
C VAL A 133 13.62 0.80 -23.36
N SER A 134 13.23 1.65 -24.31
CA SER A 134 12.50 2.89 -24.03
C SER A 134 10.99 2.64 -23.97
N GLY A 135 10.31 3.42 -23.13
CA GLY A 135 8.85 3.42 -23.04
C GLY A 135 8.29 2.39 -22.06
N VAL A 136 7.01 2.08 -22.24
CA VAL A 136 6.23 1.26 -21.31
C VAL A 136 6.54 -0.23 -21.51
N LEU A 137 6.95 -0.91 -20.44
CA LEU A 137 7.12 -2.36 -20.40
C LEU A 137 5.76 -3.06 -20.42
N GLN A 138 5.45 -3.81 -21.47
CA GLN A 138 4.10 -4.38 -21.66
C GLN A 138 4.07 -5.89 -21.77
N TYR A 139 2.97 -6.51 -21.34
CA TYR A 139 2.67 -7.93 -21.56
C TYR A 139 3.74 -8.88 -21.00
N CYS A 140 4.43 -8.47 -19.94
CA CYS A 140 5.43 -9.32 -19.30
C CYS A 140 4.78 -10.27 -18.30
N SER A 141 5.38 -11.44 -18.14
CA SER A 141 4.99 -12.37 -17.09
C SER A 141 6.18 -13.07 -16.47
N ILE A 142 6.12 -13.27 -15.15
CA ILE A 142 7.09 -14.07 -14.40
C ILE A 142 6.30 -14.98 -13.49
N ARG A 143 6.58 -16.28 -13.53
CA ARG A 143 5.90 -17.24 -12.66
C ARG A 143 6.73 -18.41 -12.20
N ASP A 144 6.31 -18.98 -11.08
CA ASP A 144 6.77 -20.27 -10.55
C ASP A 144 8.28 -20.31 -10.27
N LEU A 145 8.83 -19.22 -9.70
CA LEU A 145 10.25 -19.11 -9.37
C LEU A 145 10.51 -18.22 -8.15
N LYS A 146 11.72 -18.32 -7.62
CA LYS A 146 12.23 -17.49 -6.53
C LYS A 146 13.29 -16.51 -7.01
N LEU A 147 13.19 -15.27 -6.54
CA LEU A 147 14.22 -14.24 -6.65
C LEU A 147 14.93 -14.12 -5.30
N LEU A 148 16.22 -14.46 -5.27
CA LEU A 148 17.01 -14.52 -4.05
C LEU A 148 18.17 -13.51 -4.11
N GLY A 149 18.13 -12.52 -3.21
CA GLY A 149 19.17 -11.52 -3.04
C GLY A 149 20.38 -12.04 -2.26
N ASN A 150 21.29 -11.11 -1.94
CA ASN A 150 22.43 -11.38 -1.07
C ASN A 150 22.25 -10.70 0.28
N GLU A 151 22.35 -11.48 1.35
CA GLU A 151 22.23 -10.95 2.71
C GLU A 151 23.29 -9.87 2.96
N GLY A 152 22.86 -8.73 3.49
CA GLY A 152 23.72 -7.60 3.80
C GLY A 152 24.07 -6.69 2.61
N ALA A 153 23.72 -7.06 1.38
CA ALA A 153 24.03 -6.28 0.18
C ALA A 153 22.94 -5.25 -0.19
N GLY A 154 21.69 -5.51 0.22
CA GLY A 154 20.54 -4.68 -0.14
C GLY A 154 20.10 -4.95 -1.58
N GLY A 155 19.81 -3.90 -2.34
CA GLY A 155 19.40 -3.98 -3.75
C GLY A 155 17.92 -4.18 -3.94
N THR A 156 17.51 -4.69 -5.11
CA THR A 156 16.09 -4.87 -5.42
C THR A 156 15.81 -6.24 -6.05
N GLY A 157 14.79 -6.95 -5.59
CA GLY A 157 14.41 -8.23 -6.21
C GLY A 157 13.81 -8.04 -7.59
N LEU A 158 12.64 -7.41 -7.63
CA LEU A 158 11.94 -7.09 -8.87
C LEU A 158 11.72 -5.58 -8.95
N CYS A 159 12.29 -4.94 -9.97
CA CYS A 159 12.13 -3.51 -10.23
C CYS A 159 11.39 -3.30 -11.56
N LEU A 160 10.16 -2.78 -11.49
CA LEU A 160 9.35 -2.50 -12.66
C LEU A 160 9.21 -1.00 -12.81
N ASP A 161 9.68 -0.48 -13.93
CA ASP A 161 9.46 0.90 -14.32
C ASP A 161 8.41 0.92 -15.43
N SER A 162 7.47 1.85 -15.35
CA SER A 162 6.57 2.21 -16.46
C SER A 162 5.96 1.00 -17.15
N PHE A 163 5.09 0.25 -16.48
CA PHE A 163 4.67 -1.08 -16.96
C PHE A 163 3.15 -1.26 -17.02
N ALA A 164 2.68 -2.03 -18.00
CA ALA A 164 1.26 -2.26 -18.23
C ALA A 164 0.93 -3.67 -18.76
N HIS A 165 -0.26 -4.17 -18.42
CA HIS A 165 -0.74 -5.48 -18.86
C HIS A 165 0.18 -6.66 -18.46
N CYS A 166 0.90 -6.52 -17.35
CA CYS A 166 1.83 -7.54 -16.85
C CYS A 166 1.19 -8.44 -15.79
N VAL A 167 1.67 -9.68 -15.68
CA VAL A 167 1.19 -10.68 -14.70
C VAL A 167 2.37 -11.36 -14.00
N PHE A 168 2.46 -11.17 -12.69
CA PHE A 168 3.48 -11.79 -11.84
C PHE A 168 2.78 -12.73 -10.86
N GLU A 169 3.10 -14.02 -10.91
CA GLU A 169 2.32 -15.06 -10.22
C GLU A 169 3.21 -16.09 -9.54
N SER A 170 2.83 -16.57 -8.36
CA SER A 170 3.54 -17.69 -7.71
C SER A 170 5.04 -17.40 -7.57
N LEU A 171 5.38 -16.23 -7.01
CA LEU A 171 6.76 -15.80 -6.82
C LEU A 171 7.12 -15.71 -5.34
N VAL A 172 8.38 -16.04 -5.06
CA VAL A 172 9.03 -15.71 -3.79
C VAL A 172 10.13 -14.70 -4.08
N ILE A 173 10.15 -13.58 -3.36
CA ILE A 173 11.22 -12.59 -3.42
C ILE A 173 11.82 -12.48 -2.03
N SER A 174 13.12 -12.74 -1.88
CA SER A 174 13.71 -12.76 -0.55
C SER A 174 15.16 -12.35 -0.46
N THR A 175 15.58 -11.94 0.74
CA THR A 175 16.99 -11.72 1.12
C THR A 175 17.61 -10.47 0.46
N PHE A 176 16.79 -9.44 0.22
CA PHE A 176 17.26 -8.11 -0.20
C PHE A 176 17.32 -7.21 1.02
N ARG A 177 18.25 -7.47 1.94
CA ARG A 177 18.39 -6.74 3.21
C ARG A 177 19.78 -6.15 3.36
N LYS A 178 19.85 -4.92 3.84
CA LYS A 178 21.08 -4.24 4.24
C LYS A 178 20.87 -3.43 5.50
N LYS A 179 21.20 -4.04 6.65
CA LYS A 179 20.98 -3.47 7.99
C LYS A 179 21.53 -2.05 8.19
N THR A 180 22.60 -1.67 7.47
CA THR A 180 23.27 -0.39 7.67
C THR A 180 22.52 0.80 7.10
N ASP A 181 21.91 0.66 5.92
CA ASP A 181 21.26 1.77 5.20
C ASP A 181 19.82 1.47 4.77
N ARG A 182 19.32 0.26 5.04
CA ARG A 182 17.98 -0.21 4.72
C ARG A 182 17.60 -0.05 3.24
N SER A 183 18.58 -0.18 2.36
CA SER A 183 18.40 0.03 0.91
C SER A 183 17.78 -1.15 0.17
N GLY A 184 17.52 -2.26 0.86
CA GLY A 184 17.06 -3.50 0.25
C GLY A 184 15.55 -3.58 0.07
N VAL A 185 15.10 -3.82 -1.17
CA VAL A 185 13.68 -3.82 -1.55
C VAL A 185 13.29 -5.14 -2.21
N GLY A 186 12.19 -5.75 -1.79
CA GLY A 186 11.65 -6.94 -2.47
C GLY A 186 11.09 -6.59 -3.84
N LEU A 187 9.97 -5.88 -3.85
CA LEU A 187 9.27 -5.43 -5.05
C LEU A 187 9.26 -3.90 -5.13
N LYS A 188 9.87 -3.34 -6.17
CA LYS A 188 9.88 -1.91 -6.44
C LYS A 188 9.10 -1.58 -7.71
N LEU A 189 8.11 -0.71 -7.58
CA LEU A 189 7.30 -0.21 -8.67
C LEU A 189 7.58 1.28 -8.86
N ILE A 190 8.03 1.63 -10.04
CA ILE A 190 8.38 2.98 -10.46
C ILE A 190 7.53 3.33 -11.67
N ASN A 191 7.28 4.62 -11.82
CA ASN A 191 6.78 5.19 -13.06
C ASN A 191 7.71 6.33 -13.45
N SER A 192 8.41 6.18 -14.57
CA SER A 192 9.29 7.20 -15.14
C SER A 192 8.80 7.75 -16.48
N THR A 193 7.96 7.01 -17.21
CA THR A 193 7.45 7.38 -18.53
C THR A 193 6.17 6.61 -18.86
N GLY A 194 5.02 7.30 -18.89
CA GLY A 194 3.75 6.65 -19.25
C GLY A 194 3.15 5.87 -18.07
N GLY A 195 1.82 5.83 -17.99
CA GLY A 195 1.09 5.28 -16.85
C GLY A 195 1.44 3.82 -16.54
N THR A 196 1.40 3.46 -15.25
CA THR A 196 1.29 2.07 -14.83
C THR A 196 -0.19 1.69 -14.90
N HIS A 197 -0.56 0.63 -15.61
CA HIS A 197 -1.95 0.21 -15.63
C HIS A 197 -2.20 -1.28 -15.94
N THR A 198 -3.26 -1.82 -15.33
CA THR A 198 -3.80 -3.16 -15.64
C THR A 198 -2.81 -4.28 -15.36
N ASN A 199 -2.14 -4.22 -14.19
CA ASN A 199 -1.17 -5.22 -13.78
C ASN A 199 -1.71 -6.12 -12.68
N ASN A 200 -1.30 -7.39 -12.69
CA ASN A 200 -1.71 -8.38 -11.70
C ASN A 200 -0.49 -8.96 -10.99
N PHE A 201 -0.59 -9.06 -9.67
CA PHE A 201 0.38 -9.66 -8.77
C PHE A 201 -0.37 -10.71 -7.94
N LEU A 202 -0.10 -11.99 -8.17
CA LEU A 202 -0.89 -13.11 -7.66
C LEU A 202 0.00 -14.05 -6.83
N ASP A 203 -0.42 -14.39 -5.61
CA ASP A 203 0.31 -15.31 -4.71
C ASP A 203 1.81 -14.97 -4.61
N LEU A 204 2.09 -13.74 -4.17
CA LEU A 204 3.46 -13.29 -3.95
C LEU A 204 3.84 -13.45 -2.49
N ILE A 205 5.04 -13.97 -2.27
CA ILE A 205 5.69 -14.00 -0.96
C ILE A 205 6.92 -13.09 -1.04
N ILE A 206 6.99 -12.08 -0.17
CA ILE A 206 8.17 -11.25 0.01
C ILE A 206 8.68 -11.44 1.43
N ALA A 207 9.97 -11.73 1.58
CA ALA A 207 10.55 -11.99 2.89
C ALA A 207 11.99 -11.51 3.04
N ASP A 208 12.40 -11.18 4.24
CA ASP A 208 13.81 -10.85 4.56
C ASP A 208 14.39 -9.70 3.70
N CYS A 209 13.59 -8.71 3.35
CA CYS A 209 14.07 -7.46 2.76
C CYS A 209 14.15 -6.35 3.81
N ASP A 210 14.52 -5.12 3.44
CA ASP A 210 14.27 -3.95 4.30
C ASP A 210 12.88 -3.38 4.03
N THR A 211 12.52 -3.20 2.76
CA THR A 211 11.17 -2.86 2.32
C THR A 211 10.56 -3.98 1.49
N GLY A 212 9.38 -4.47 1.87
CA GLY A 212 8.69 -5.53 1.12
C GLY A 212 8.23 -5.04 -0.26
N LEU A 213 7.31 -4.08 -0.27
CA LEU A 213 6.78 -3.43 -1.47
C LEU A 213 6.99 -1.91 -1.39
N LEU A 214 7.70 -1.36 -2.37
CA LEU A 214 7.91 0.07 -2.53
C LEU A 214 7.27 0.55 -3.83
N MET A 215 6.31 1.46 -3.75
CA MET A 215 5.83 2.24 -4.89
C MET A 215 6.39 3.65 -4.80
N ASP A 216 7.29 4.00 -5.71
CA ASP A 216 8.06 5.26 -5.68
C ASP A 216 8.05 5.91 -7.07
N PRO A 217 6.96 6.61 -7.44
CA PRO A 217 6.88 7.30 -8.73
C PRO A 217 7.95 8.39 -8.82
N LYS A 218 8.60 8.52 -9.98
CA LYS A 218 9.70 9.46 -10.17
C LYS A 218 9.20 10.90 -10.03
N ILE A 219 9.97 11.76 -9.37
CA ILE A 219 9.64 13.18 -9.25
C ILE A 219 9.58 13.83 -10.66
N GLY A 220 8.54 14.64 -10.89
CA GLY A 220 8.38 15.42 -12.12
C GLY A 220 7.81 14.64 -13.31
N VAL A 221 7.29 13.43 -13.09
CA VAL A 221 6.54 12.68 -14.10
C VAL A 221 5.04 12.87 -13.90
N THR A 222 4.29 12.94 -15.01
CA THR A 222 2.84 13.21 -14.98
C THR A 222 1.99 11.95 -14.74
N THR A 223 2.61 10.82 -14.40
CA THR A 223 1.97 9.51 -14.42
C THR A 223 2.19 8.72 -13.14
N ALA A 224 1.11 8.17 -12.61
CA ALA A 224 1.07 7.47 -11.32
C ALA A 224 1.56 6.01 -11.38
N CYS A 225 2.08 5.51 -10.26
CA CYS A 225 2.19 4.07 -10.00
C CYS A 225 0.80 3.53 -9.65
N ALA A 226 0.01 3.20 -10.68
CA ALA A 226 -1.42 2.97 -10.53
C ALA A 226 -1.97 1.68 -11.13
N TYR A 227 -3.22 1.38 -10.76
CA TYR A 227 -4.04 0.27 -11.27
C TYR A 227 -3.34 -1.09 -11.21
N ASN A 228 -2.58 -1.32 -10.13
CA ASN A 228 -2.02 -2.61 -9.81
C ASN A 228 -2.98 -3.39 -8.91
N ARG A 229 -3.14 -4.68 -9.18
CA ARG A 229 -3.97 -5.58 -8.38
C ARG A 229 -3.11 -6.64 -7.73
N PHE A 230 -3.10 -6.67 -6.40
CA PHE A 230 -2.41 -7.65 -5.58
C PHE A 230 -3.43 -8.59 -4.96
N PHE A 231 -3.30 -9.88 -5.22
CA PHE A 231 -4.13 -10.92 -4.64
C PHE A 231 -3.25 -11.96 -3.93
N GLY A 232 -3.45 -12.16 -2.64
CA GLY A 232 -2.69 -13.14 -1.85
C GLY A 232 -1.24 -12.71 -1.58
N LEU A 233 -0.98 -11.40 -1.46
CA LEU A 233 0.35 -10.88 -1.12
C LEU A 233 0.68 -11.17 0.35
N LYS A 234 1.79 -11.85 0.60
CA LYS A 234 2.31 -12.15 1.92
C LYS A 234 3.67 -11.48 2.09
N ILE A 235 3.83 -10.67 3.13
CA ILE A 235 5.07 -9.96 3.40
C ILE A 235 5.55 -10.34 4.80
N TYR A 236 6.75 -10.91 4.90
CA TYR A 236 7.31 -11.48 6.11
C TYR A 236 8.62 -10.82 6.51
N GLN A 237 8.75 -10.53 7.80
CA GLN A 237 9.97 -10.08 8.43
C GLN A 237 10.55 -8.79 7.83
N GLU A 238 9.73 -7.88 7.29
CA GLU A 238 10.22 -6.63 6.70
C GLU A 238 10.33 -5.50 7.73
N TRP A 239 11.20 -4.51 7.50
CA TRP A 239 11.24 -3.26 8.29
C TRP A 239 10.08 -2.34 7.92
N ASP A 240 9.83 -2.21 6.62
CA ASP A 240 8.63 -1.57 6.10
C ASP A 240 7.94 -2.54 5.17
N CYS A 241 6.70 -2.96 5.47
CA CYS A 241 6.07 -3.97 4.63
C CYS A 241 5.59 -3.37 3.31
N ILE A 242 4.72 -2.36 3.36
CA ILE A 242 4.21 -1.65 2.17
C ILE A 242 4.46 -0.16 2.31
N VAL A 243 5.13 0.43 1.32
CA VAL A 243 5.41 1.86 1.23
C VAL A 243 4.82 2.42 -0.07
N LEU A 244 3.78 3.25 0.06
CA LEU A 244 3.08 3.90 -1.05
C LEU A 244 3.38 5.39 -1.05
N LYS A 245 4.38 5.82 -1.84
CA LYS A 245 4.79 7.24 -1.87
C LYS A 245 3.93 8.09 -2.79
N ASN A 246 3.98 9.40 -2.55
CA ASN A 246 3.39 10.43 -3.39
C ASN A 246 4.38 11.56 -3.63
N SER A 247 5.17 11.47 -4.70
CA SER A 247 6.33 12.33 -4.94
C SER A 247 6.00 13.75 -5.43
N ASP A 248 4.76 14.03 -5.87
CA ASP A 248 4.38 15.36 -6.39
C ASP A 248 2.90 15.75 -6.18
N GLN A 249 2.19 15.12 -5.23
CA GLN A 249 0.75 15.28 -4.93
C GLN A 249 -0.23 14.88 -6.05
N THR A 250 0.15 14.95 -7.32
CA THR A 250 -0.72 14.67 -8.46
C THR A 250 -0.56 13.25 -9.02
N ASN A 251 0.61 12.62 -8.86
CA ASN A 251 0.97 11.37 -9.54
C ASN A 251 1.64 10.33 -8.63
N GLY A 252 1.23 10.28 -7.35
CA GLY A 252 1.65 9.24 -6.41
C GLY A 252 1.18 7.81 -6.73
N SER A 253 1.26 6.94 -5.73
CA SER A 253 0.68 5.58 -5.80
C SER A 253 -0.85 5.65 -5.74
N LYS A 254 -1.56 5.29 -6.82
CA LYS A 254 -3.02 5.51 -6.92
C LYS A 254 -3.82 4.34 -7.46
N TYR A 255 -5.08 4.19 -7.01
CA TYR A 255 -6.01 3.20 -7.57
C TYR A 255 -5.48 1.75 -7.54
N ASN A 256 -4.61 1.43 -6.58
CA ASN A 256 -4.14 0.07 -6.39
C ASN A 256 -5.13 -0.70 -5.53
N ILE A 257 -5.29 -1.99 -5.83
CA ILE A 257 -6.17 -2.89 -5.08
C ILE A 257 -5.30 -3.97 -4.44
N PHE A 258 -5.42 -4.10 -3.13
CA PHE A 258 -4.76 -5.10 -2.31
C PHE A 258 -5.84 -6.00 -1.73
N SER A 259 -5.80 -7.29 -1.98
CA SER A 259 -6.81 -8.24 -1.51
C SER A 259 -6.18 -9.50 -0.95
N GLY A 260 -6.60 -9.89 0.25
CA GLY A 260 -6.06 -11.06 0.95
C GLY A 260 -4.58 -10.87 1.28
N VAL A 261 -4.22 -9.68 1.77
CA VAL A 261 -2.85 -9.33 2.13
C VAL A 261 -2.58 -9.74 3.57
N LEU A 262 -1.45 -10.41 3.78
CA LEU A 262 -0.93 -10.76 5.10
C LEU A 262 0.40 -10.04 5.32
N LEU A 263 0.45 -9.20 6.34
CA LEU A 263 1.68 -8.54 6.79
C LEU A 263 2.12 -9.14 8.12
N GLN A 264 3.36 -9.62 8.14
CA GLN A 264 4.02 -10.11 9.34
C GLN A 264 5.37 -9.40 9.48
N GLY A 265 5.39 -8.23 10.13
CA GLY A 265 6.63 -7.46 10.31
C GLY A 265 7.56 -8.05 11.38
N THR A 266 8.71 -7.42 11.61
CA THR A 266 9.63 -7.79 12.70
C THR A 266 9.34 -6.95 13.95
N ALA A 267 9.77 -7.44 15.12
CA ALA A 267 9.56 -6.77 16.41
C ALA A 267 10.35 -5.45 16.60
N LEU A 268 10.95 -4.88 15.54
CA LEU A 268 11.94 -3.79 15.63
C LEU A 268 11.40 -2.38 15.31
N GLY A 269 10.09 -2.14 15.46
CA GLY A 269 9.50 -0.78 15.39
C GLY A 269 9.11 -0.35 13.97
N ASN A 270 8.42 -1.23 13.26
CA ASN A 270 8.27 -1.22 11.80
C ASN A 270 6.97 -0.58 11.32
N THR A 271 6.95 -0.04 10.09
CA THR A 271 5.69 0.39 9.47
C THR A 271 5.09 -0.77 8.71
N GLY A 272 3.89 -1.22 9.09
CA GLY A 272 3.16 -2.21 8.32
C GLY A 272 2.77 -1.62 6.97
N VAL A 273 2.06 -0.50 6.98
CA VAL A 273 1.73 0.26 5.77
C VAL A 273 2.06 1.71 5.97
N TYR A 274 3.01 2.22 5.20
CA TYR A 274 3.27 3.63 5.04
C TYR A 274 2.54 4.13 3.79
N CYS A 275 1.57 5.03 3.93
CA CYS A 275 0.79 5.53 2.81
C CYS A 275 0.80 7.05 2.73
N GLU A 276 1.34 7.58 1.62
CA GLU A 276 1.17 8.94 1.09
C GLU A 276 0.31 8.95 -0.19
N GLY A 277 0.09 7.77 -0.79
CA GLY A 277 -0.70 7.58 -2.00
C GLY A 277 -2.20 7.88 -1.81
N SER A 278 -2.94 7.88 -2.92
CA SER A 278 -4.38 8.20 -2.90
C SER A 278 -5.25 7.14 -3.57
N SER A 279 -6.48 6.96 -3.09
CA SER A 279 -7.47 6.06 -3.70
C SER A 279 -7.03 4.61 -3.80
N ASN A 280 -6.18 4.13 -2.89
CA ASN A 280 -5.82 2.71 -2.80
C ASN A 280 -6.86 1.97 -1.97
N THR A 281 -7.14 0.71 -2.32
CA THR A 281 -8.13 -0.14 -1.66
C THR A 281 -7.45 -1.37 -1.06
N PHE A 282 -7.67 -1.63 0.22
CA PHE A 282 -7.21 -2.82 0.93
C PHE A 282 -8.40 -3.65 1.38
N LEU A 283 -8.47 -4.92 0.99
CA LEU A 283 -9.57 -5.86 1.26
C LEU A 283 -9.02 -7.08 1.98
N ASN A 284 -9.71 -7.53 3.03
CA ASN A 284 -9.30 -8.72 3.82
C ASN A 284 -7.84 -8.60 4.27
N PHE A 285 -7.52 -7.44 4.83
CA PHE A 285 -6.18 -7.02 5.15
C PHE A 285 -5.81 -7.51 6.56
N VAL A 286 -4.81 -8.38 6.66
CA VAL A 286 -4.35 -8.93 7.93
C VAL A 286 -2.99 -8.35 8.28
N VAL A 287 -2.91 -7.64 9.40
CA VAL A 287 -1.64 -7.26 10.04
C VAL A 287 -1.54 -8.08 11.30
N ASP A 288 -0.41 -8.75 11.48
CA ASP A 288 -0.16 -9.47 12.72
C ASP A 288 -0.08 -8.52 13.93
N GLY A 289 -0.15 -9.10 15.13
CA GLY A 289 -0.03 -8.36 16.39
C GLY A 289 1.41 -8.04 16.78
N VAL A 290 2.38 -8.13 15.88
CA VAL A 290 3.78 -7.89 16.24
C VAL A 290 3.95 -6.40 16.58
N PRO A 291 4.53 -6.06 17.75
CA PRO A 291 4.73 -4.68 18.15
C PRO A 291 5.47 -3.88 17.09
N GLY A 292 4.92 -2.73 16.73
CA GLY A 292 5.42 -1.90 15.65
C GLY A 292 4.48 -1.91 14.45
N ASN A 293 3.89 -3.04 14.06
CA ASN A 293 3.10 -3.09 12.82
C ASN A 293 1.82 -2.27 12.91
N HIS A 294 1.87 -1.11 12.26
CA HIS A 294 0.80 -0.14 12.18
C HIS A 294 0.60 0.36 10.74
N ILE A 295 -0.56 0.94 10.50
CA ILE A 295 -0.90 1.69 9.29
C ILE A 295 -0.63 3.16 9.60
N GLU A 296 0.27 3.78 8.86
CA GLU A 296 0.58 5.19 8.93
C GLU A 296 0.04 5.92 7.69
N LEU A 297 -0.90 6.83 7.90
CA LEU A 297 -1.46 7.70 6.86
C LEU A 297 -0.84 9.10 6.97
N ARG A 298 -0.10 9.52 5.95
CA ARG A 298 0.59 10.82 5.89
C ARG A 298 -0.33 11.94 5.37
N PRO A 299 0.02 13.23 5.55
CA PRO A 299 -0.81 14.36 5.12
C PRO A 299 -1.30 14.31 3.66
N GLU A 300 -0.51 13.72 2.78
CA GLU A 300 -0.74 13.58 1.34
C GLU A 300 -1.70 12.44 0.99
N ALA A 301 -1.95 11.52 1.92
CA ALA A 301 -2.80 10.36 1.70
C ALA A 301 -4.28 10.76 1.66
N THR A 302 -4.97 10.40 0.58
CA THR A 302 -6.35 10.84 0.35
C THR A 302 -7.20 9.72 -0.27
N GLY A 303 -8.44 9.56 0.19
CA GLY A 303 -9.40 8.62 -0.40
C GLY A 303 -9.01 7.13 -0.35
N ASN A 304 -8.04 6.74 0.48
CA ASN A 304 -7.70 5.33 0.65
C ASN A 304 -8.79 4.60 1.44
N VAL A 305 -9.06 3.35 1.11
CA VAL A 305 -10.11 2.53 1.72
C VAL A 305 -9.49 1.26 2.28
N PHE A 306 -9.71 0.99 3.56
CA PHE A 306 -9.30 -0.23 4.24
C PHE A 306 -10.55 -0.98 4.71
N LEU A 307 -10.86 -2.13 4.10
CA LEU A 307 -12.04 -2.95 4.40
C LEU A 307 -11.66 -4.25 5.11
N ASN A 308 -12.37 -4.51 6.21
CA ASN A 308 -12.20 -5.65 7.10
C ASN A 308 -10.74 -5.85 7.54
N PRO A 309 -10.01 -4.82 8.00
CA PRO A 309 -8.69 -5.06 8.50
C PRO A 309 -8.80 -5.80 9.85
N SER A 310 -7.95 -6.79 10.09
CA SER A 310 -7.79 -7.42 11.42
C SER A 310 -7.08 -6.49 12.42
N VAL A 311 -6.87 -5.23 12.04
CA VAL A 311 -6.11 -4.24 12.83
C VAL A 311 -6.96 -3.67 13.95
N THR A 312 -6.33 -3.50 15.10
CA THR A 312 -6.91 -2.77 16.21
C THR A 312 -6.85 -1.25 15.95
N PRO A 313 -7.76 -0.45 16.54
CA PRO A 313 -7.71 1.02 16.49
C PRO A 313 -6.33 1.63 16.78
N SER A 314 -5.62 1.07 17.76
CA SER A 314 -4.28 1.52 18.15
C SER A 314 -3.20 1.29 17.09
N GLN A 315 -3.45 0.45 16.09
CA GLN A 315 -2.54 0.19 14.98
C GLN A 315 -2.73 1.14 13.80
N VAL A 316 -3.58 2.16 13.92
CA VAL A 316 -3.77 3.17 12.86
C VAL A 316 -3.33 4.54 13.36
N VAL A 317 -2.35 5.13 12.68
CA VAL A 317 -1.85 6.48 12.94
C VAL A 317 -2.21 7.37 11.74
N ASN A 318 -3.06 8.38 11.96
CA ASN A 318 -3.39 9.39 10.95
C ASN A 318 -2.70 10.71 11.28
N LEU A 319 -1.72 11.11 10.47
CA LEU A 319 -0.90 12.31 10.66
C LEU A 319 -1.45 13.53 9.91
N ASN A 320 -2.70 13.91 10.16
CA ASN A 320 -3.36 15.08 9.56
C ASN A 320 -3.51 15.02 8.02
N THR A 321 -4.12 13.95 7.50
CA THR A 321 -4.50 13.86 6.08
C THR A 321 -5.31 15.07 5.61
N LYS A 322 -4.86 15.76 4.55
CA LYS A 322 -5.43 17.05 4.09
C LYS A 322 -6.52 16.95 3.02
N GLY A 323 -6.76 15.77 2.43
CA GLY A 323 -7.76 15.59 1.36
C GLY A 323 -8.87 14.58 1.71
N GLY A 324 -9.60 14.13 0.69
CA GLY A 324 -10.81 13.30 0.82
C GLY A 324 -10.67 12.14 1.83
N GLN A 325 -11.75 11.87 2.57
CA GLN A 325 -11.75 11.01 3.75
C GLN A 325 -11.16 9.63 3.46
N ASN A 326 -9.98 9.32 4.02
CA ASN A 326 -9.51 7.94 4.09
C ASN A 326 -10.49 7.17 4.98
N THR A 327 -10.95 6.00 4.51
CA THR A 327 -12.00 5.24 5.19
C THR A 327 -11.45 3.90 5.68
N ILE A 328 -11.74 3.55 6.92
CA ILE A 328 -11.29 2.30 7.56
C ILE A 328 -12.52 1.62 8.17
N TYR A 329 -12.84 0.42 7.69
CA TYR A 329 -13.97 -0.39 8.14
C TYR A 329 -13.48 -1.69 8.75
N GLY A 330 -13.48 -1.83 10.08
CA GLY A 330 -13.07 -3.06 10.77
C GLY A 330 -14.09 -3.54 11.81
N PRO A 331 -13.94 -4.77 12.35
CA PRO A 331 -14.89 -5.40 13.27
C PRO A 331 -15.05 -4.70 14.64
N GLY A 332 -14.34 -3.59 14.88
CA GLY A 332 -14.60 -2.63 15.95
C GLY A 332 -14.32 -1.21 15.41
N ILE A 333 -15.39 -0.50 15.02
CA ILE A 333 -15.38 0.70 14.17
C ILE A 333 -14.31 1.72 14.58
N ILE A 334 -13.41 2.04 13.64
CA ILE A 334 -12.49 3.20 13.69
C ILE A 334 -12.96 4.18 12.63
N SER A 335 -13.84 5.11 12.99
CA SER A 335 -14.03 6.32 12.20
C SER A 335 -12.88 7.29 12.52
N GLY A 336 -11.92 7.44 11.60
CA GLY A 336 -10.76 8.31 11.79
C GLY A 336 -11.15 9.78 11.99
N GLY A 337 -10.60 10.41 13.04
CA GLY A 337 -10.84 11.80 13.39
C GLY A 337 -10.27 12.79 12.38
N LEU A 338 -11.14 13.71 11.91
CA LEU A 338 -10.80 14.91 11.16
C LEU A 338 -10.77 16.12 12.12
N LYS A 339 -9.92 17.10 11.85
CA LYS A 339 -9.83 18.38 12.59
C LYS A 339 -11.04 19.32 12.40
N GLN A 340 -12.18 18.82 11.93
CA GLN A 340 -13.43 19.59 11.84
C GLN A 340 -14.58 18.79 12.47
N PRO A 341 -15.55 19.47 13.11
CA PRO A 341 -16.66 18.82 13.81
C PRO A 341 -17.42 17.93 12.82
N PHE A 342 -17.60 16.65 13.13
CA PHE A 342 -18.32 15.71 12.27
C PHE A 342 -19.31 14.82 13.03
N VAL A 343 -20.46 14.62 12.42
CA VAL A 343 -21.65 13.89 12.88
C VAL A 343 -21.49 12.38 12.60
N LEU A 344 -21.40 11.56 13.64
CA LEU A 344 -21.56 10.10 13.61
C LEU A 344 -23.02 9.69 13.34
N SER A 345 -23.29 8.73 12.46
CA SER A 345 -24.56 7.99 12.47
C SER A 345 -24.26 6.51 12.64
N ASP A 346 -24.58 5.97 13.82
CA ASP A 346 -24.69 4.52 14.02
C ASP A 346 -26.13 4.09 13.75
N VAL A 347 -26.38 2.89 13.25
CA VAL A 347 -27.72 2.28 13.24
C VAL A 347 -27.59 0.91 13.90
N LEU A 348 -27.82 0.88 15.21
CA LEU A 348 -28.06 -0.34 15.96
C LEU A 348 -29.47 -0.25 16.55
N ASN A 349 -30.31 -1.24 16.24
CA ASN A 349 -31.70 -1.32 16.69
C ASN A 349 -32.60 -0.12 16.31
N GLY A 350 -32.33 0.52 15.17
CA GLY A 350 -33.16 1.62 14.65
C GLY A 350 -32.90 2.99 15.28
N GLN A 351 -32.02 3.10 16.28
CA GLN A 351 -31.63 4.39 16.85
C GLN A 351 -30.35 4.94 16.20
N THR A 352 -30.35 6.24 15.87
CA THR A 352 -29.17 6.96 15.39
C THR A 352 -28.49 7.68 16.54
N THR A 353 -27.25 7.30 16.85
CA THR A 353 -26.42 7.99 17.85
C THR A 353 -25.24 8.70 17.21
N VAL A 354 -25.04 9.98 17.57
CA VAL A 354 -23.90 10.82 17.21
C VAL A 354 -23.07 11.08 18.46
N SER A 355 -21.79 10.74 18.49
CA SER A 355 -20.88 11.11 19.61
C SER A 355 -19.76 12.05 19.14
N LEU A 356 -19.59 13.19 19.81
CA LEU A 356 -18.52 14.16 19.55
C LEU A 356 -17.61 14.21 20.78
N ARG A 357 -16.31 13.98 20.57
CA ARG A 357 -15.29 14.05 21.63
C ARG A 357 -14.26 15.12 21.30
N ALA A 358 -14.09 16.11 22.18
CA ALA A 358 -13.03 17.11 22.01
C ALA A 358 -11.65 16.50 22.35
N SER A 359 -10.62 16.85 21.58
CA SER A 359 -9.26 16.36 21.79
C SER A 359 -8.61 17.00 23.03
N GLY A 360 -8.46 16.23 24.11
CA GLY A 360 -7.76 16.58 25.35
C GLY A 360 -7.48 15.33 26.20
N PRO A 361 -6.67 15.43 27.28
CA PRO A 361 -6.34 14.29 28.15
C PRO A 361 -7.62 13.64 28.69
N LEU A 362 -7.53 12.34 29.01
CA LEU A 362 -8.56 11.28 29.16
C LEU A 362 -9.93 11.59 29.82
N ASN A 363 -10.19 12.81 30.30
CA ASN A 363 -11.40 13.25 30.99
C ASN A 363 -12.13 14.44 30.31
N GLY A 364 -11.90 14.71 29.03
CA GLY A 364 -12.64 15.73 28.28
C GLY A 364 -14.15 15.42 28.18
N PRO A 365 -15.02 16.44 28.12
CA PRO A 365 -16.47 16.25 28.02
C PRO A 365 -16.85 15.51 26.73
N GLU A 366 -17.73 14.53 26.85
CA GLU A 366 -18.31 13.80 25.73
C GLU A 366 -19.71 14.37 25.44
N ILE A 367 -19.95 14.76 24.18
CA ILE A 367 -21.28 15.19 23.73
C ILE A 367 -21.90 14.01 22.98
N ARG A 368 -23.01 13.49 23.50
CA ARG A 368 -23.80 12.44 22.86
C ARG A 368 -25.12 13.01 22.38
N LEU A 369 -25.44 12.79 21.10
CA LEU A 369 -26.77 13.01 20.53
C LEU A 369 -27.38 11.65 20.23
N ALA A 370 -28.59 11.41 20.69
CA ALA A 370 -29.37 10.22 20.37
C ALA A 370 -30.73 10.62 19.81
N THR A 371 -31.19 9.91 18.79
CA THR A 371 -32.58 9.98 18.33
C THR A 371 -33.37 8.83 18.96
N ASP A 372 -34.46 9.16 19.64
CA ASP A 372 -35.47 8.14 19.97
C ASP A 372 -36.35 7.90 18.73
N THR A 373 -36.55 6.65 18.34
CA THR A 373 -37.44 6.28 17.24
C THR A 373 -38.92 6.56 17.51
N SER A 374 -39.29 6.87 18.76
CA SER A 374 -40.69 7.11 19.17
C SER A 374 -41.12 8.58 19.18
N SER A 375 -40.17 9.51 19.14
CA SER A 375 -40.42 10.96 19.14
C SER A 375 -39.36 11.62 18.28
N ASP A 376 -39.73 12.48 17.32
CA ASP A 376 -38.82 13.27 16.46
C ASP A 376 -37.96 14.28 17.26
N MET A 377 -37.37 13.86 18.37
CA MET A 377 -36.61 14.66 19.31
C MET A 377 -35.16 14.20 19.31
N TRP A 378 -34.28 15.20 19.31
CA TRP A 378 -32.84 15.01 19.49
C TRP A 378 -32.51 15.24 20.96
N HIS A 379 -31.93 14.24 21.61
CA HIS A 379 -31.46 14.38 22.98
C HIS A 379 -30.02 14.89 22.98
N PHE A 380 -29.71 15.97 23.71
CA PHE A 380 -28.36 16.48 23.90
C PHE A 380 -27.88 16.12 25.31
N ALA A 381 -26.85 15.29 25.41
CA ALA A 381 -26.22 14.95 26.68
C ALA A 381 -24.74 15.36 26.69
N VAL A 382 -24.34 16.13 27.69
CA VAL A 382 -22.93 16.43 27.97
C VAL A 382 -22.53 15.66 29.21
N GLN A 383 -21.54 14.79 29.09
CA GLN A 383 -21.07 13.96 30.19
C GLN A 383 -19.66 14.40 30.62
N HIS A 384 -19.50 14.71 31.90
CA HIS A 384 -18.19 14.96 32.52
C HIS A 384 -18.16 14.32 33.91
N GLY A 385 -17.21 13.42 34.15
CA GLY A 385 -16.97 12.88 35.50
C GLY A 385 -18.06 11.99 36.11
N GLY A 386 -18.97 11.41 35.31
CA GLY A 386 -19.99 10.47 35.81
C GLY A 386 -21.37 11.08 36.10
N GLU A 387 -21.53 12.39 35.95
CA GLU A 387 -22.84 13.06 36.02
C GLU A 387 -23.30 13.49 34.62
N SER A 388 -24.59 13.31 34.33
CA SER A 388 -25.21 13.64 33.04
C SER A 388 -26.23 14.77 33.22
N ALA A 389 -26.06 15.87 32.49
CA ALA A 389 -27.11 16.85 32.29
C ALA A 389 -27.80 16.58 30.95
N PHE A 390 -29.12 16.42 30.97
CA PHE A 390 -29.93 16.23 29.75
C PHE A 390 -30.57 17.56 29.36
N LEU A 391 -30.38 17.96 28.10
CA LEU A 391 -31.13 19.05 27.49
C LEU A 391 -31.96 18.46 26.33
N SER A 392 -33.28 18.53 26.45
CA SER A 392 -34.22 18.08 25.41
C SER A 392 -34.68 19.28 24.60
N LEU A 393 -34.50 19.25 23.28
CA LEU A 393 -34.98 20.28 22.38
C LEU A 393 -36.04 19.68 21.45
N ALA A 394 -37.29 20.10 21.61
CA ALA A 394 -38.39 19.72 20.74
C ALA A 394 -38.41 20.61 19.49
N ASN A 395 -38.67 20.04 18.32
CA ASN A 395 -38.84 20.80 17.09
C ASN A 395 -40.34 20.96 16.75
N GLN A 396 -40.66 22.15 16.25
CA GLN A 396 -41.95 22.70 15.81
C GLN A 396 -42.77 23.45 16.87
N ASN A 397 -42.56 24.77 16.89
CA ASN A 397 -43.51 25.82 17.33
C ASN A 397 -44.00 25.84 18.79
N GLN A 398 -43.27 25.30 19.77
CA GLN A 398 -43.55 25.61 21.19
C GLN A 398 -42.27 25.86 22.00
N GLN A 399 -42.43 26.68 23.05
CA GLN A 399 -41.39 27.25 23.89
C GLN A 399 -40.50 26.20 24.56
N VAL A 400 -39.24 26.59 24.82
CA VAL A 400 -38.30 25.82 25.64
C VAL A 400 -38.82 25.77 27.08
N GLU A 401 -39.40 24.64 27.47
CA GLU A 401 -39.83 24.41 28.85
C GLU A 401 -38.74 23.64 29.61
N GLN A 402 -37.99 24.35 30.45
CA GLN A 402 -37.05 23.76 31.39
C GLN A 402 -37.84 23.20 32.57
N TRP A 403 -37.92 21.88 32.69
CA TRP A 403 -38.50 21.26 33.88
C TRP A 403 -37.62 21.54 35.09
N ARG A 404 -38.24 22.19 36.11
CA ARG A 404 -37.66 22.44 37.42
C ARG A 404 -36.99 21.17 37.94
N THR A 405 -35.68 21.25 38.15
CA THR A 405 -35.06 20.59 39.29
C THR A 405 -34.60 21.69 40.23
N ASP A 406 -35.30 21.80 41.34
CA ASP A 406 -34.90 22.67 42.42
C ASP A 406 -33.54 22.16 42.91
N ARG A 407 -32.50 22.99 42.77
CA ARG A 407 -31.06 22.75 43.05
C ARG A 407 -30.25 22.17 41.89
N SER A 408 -29.62 23.08 41.15
CA SER A 408 -28.26 22.86 40.66
C SER A 408 -27.50 24.18 40.69
N SER A 409 -26.84 24.40 41.83
CA SER A 409 -25.69 25.30 41.95
C SER A 409 -24.51 24.67 41.23
N ILE A 410 -23.96 25.34 40.22
CA ILE A 410 -22.64 24.98 39.70
C ILE A 410 -21.62 25.50 40.72
N LYS A 411 -21.17 24.61 41.62
CA LYS A 411 -20.00 24.84 42.46
C LYS A 411 -18.77 24.47 41.65
N TYR A 412 -18.02 25.47 41.18
CA TYR A 412 -16.60 25.26 40.88
C TYR A 412 -15.83 25.25 42.20
N GLY A 413 -14.89 24.31 42.33
CA GLY A 413 -14.05 24.15 43.51
C GLY A 413 -13.23 25.41 43.85
N ASP A 414 -12.78 25.47 45.10
CA ASP A 414 -12.24 26.63 45.80
C ASP A 414 -11.17 27.40 45.01
N LEU A 415 -11.55 28.59 44.54
CA LEU A 415 -10.63 29.69 44.26
C LEU A 415 -10.98 30.85 45.20
N THR A 416 -10.22 30.96 46.30
CA THR A 416 -10.23 32.16 47.14
C THR A 416 -9.60 33.29 46.34
N VAL A 417 -10.42 34.20 45.81
CA VAL A 417 -9.95 35.50 45.30
C VAL A 417 -10.15 36.51 46.42
N ASN A 418 -9.05 36.90 47.07
CA ASN A 418 -9.04 38.08 47.94
C ASN A 418 -8.81 39.32 47.06
N GLY A 419 -9.88 40.04 46.74
CA GLY A 419 -9.85 41.32 46.03
C GLY A 419 -11.20 41.70 45.43
N ASP A 420 -11.50 43.00 45.40
CA ASP A 420 -12.75 43.53 44.85
C ASP A 420 -12.85 43.27 43.34
N VAL A 421 -13.93 42.61 42.90
CA VAL A 421 -14.24 42.41 41.49
C VAL A 421 -15.41 43.31 41.10
N THR A 422 -15.13 44.30 40.25
CA THR A 422 -16.15 45.13 39.61
C THR A 422 -16.69 44.41 38.37
N VAL A 423 -17.97 44.06 38.37
CA VAL A 423 -18.64 43.51 37.18
C VAL A 423 -19.20 44.66 36.34
N HIS A 424 -18.75 44.79 35.09
CA HIS A 424 -19.35 45.71 34.11
C HIS A 424 -20.22 44.92 33.12
N GLY A 425 -21.53 45.07 33.22
CA GLY A 425 -22.50 44.50 32.28
C GLY A 425 -23.95 44.79 32.67
N HIS A 426 -24.85 44.82 31.70
CA HIS A 426 -26.30 44.99 31.91
C HIS A 426 -27.03 43.69 31.60
N VAL A 427 -28.03 43.36 32.42
CA VAL A 427 -28.92 42.22 32.20
C VAL A 427 -30.25 42.75 31.69
N GLN A 428 -30.71 42.26 30.53
CA GLN A 428 -32.06 42.53 30.03
C GLN A 428 -32.98 41.35 30.31
N ILE A 429 -34.12 41.63 30.92
CA ILE A 429 -35.17 40.66 31.23
C ILE A 429 -36.41 41.06 30.43
N ARG A 430 -37.01 40.13 29.69
CA ARG A 430 -38.27 40.39 28.98
C ARG A 430 -39.41 39.67 29.69
N ASP A 431 -40.46 40.38 30.06
CA ASP A 431 -41.68 39.77 30.59
C ASP A 431 -42.40 39.01 29.48
N SER A 432 -42.65 37.72 29.72
CA SER A 432 -43.23 36.80 28.74
C SER A 432 -44.73 37.00 28.50
N HIS A 433 -45.43 37.70 29.39
CA HIS A 433 -46.85 38.01 29.29
C HIS A 433 -47.11 39.36 28.64
N THR A 434 -46.28 40.38 28.93
CA THR A 434 -46.49 41.75 28.45
C THR A 434 -45.54 42.16 27.32
N GLY A 435 -44.42 41.46 27.13
CA GLY A 435 -43.38 41.79 26.15
C GLY A 435 -42.45 42.92 26.57
N ALA A 436 -42.66 43.51 27.75
CA ALA A 436 -41.84 44.61 28.27
C ALA A 436 -40.40 44.17 28.53
N LEU A 437 -39.44 45.03 28.20
CA LEU A 437 -38.00 44.81 28.38
C LEU A 437 -37.50 45.63 29.56
N TYR A 438 -37.02 44.95 30.60
CA TYR A 438 -36.44 45.52 31.79
C TYR A 438 -34.92 45.45 31.69
N ARG A 439 -34.25 46.54 32.06
CA ARG A 439 -32.79 46.60 32.10
C ARG A 439 -32.36 46.71 33.56
N LEU A 440 -31.53 45.77 34.02
CA LEU A 440 -30.86 45.86 35.31
C LEU A 440 -29.43 46.36 35.07
N ASP A 441 -29.12 47.53 35.61
CA ASP A 441 -27.75 48.04 35.67
C ASP A 441 -27.23 47.89 37.12
N VAL A 442 -26.09 47.22 37.29
CA VAL A 442 -25.44 47.10 38.60
C VAL A 442 -24.44 48.26 38.73
N LYS A 443 -24.69 49.17 39.67
CA LYS A 443 -23.75 50.25 40.02
C LYS A 443 -23.30 50.10 41.46
N ASP A 444 -21.97 50.09 41.65
CA ASP A 444 -21.30 50.28 42.94
C ASP A 444 -21.76 49.36 44.08
N GLY A 445 -21.88 48.06 43.80
CA GLY A 445 -22.03 47.03 44.84
C GLY A 445 -23.39 46.99 45.56
N ALA A 446 -24.36 47.80 45.15
CA ALA A 446 -25.74 47.73 45.64
C ALA A 446 -26.71 47.46 44.48
N LEU A 447 -27.64 46.53 44.70
CA LEU A 447 -28.63 46.12 43.70
C LEU A 447 -29.75 47.17 43.65
N GLY A 448 -29.61 48.18 42.78
CA GLY A 448 -30.66 49.16 42.48
C GLY A 448 -31.48 48.71 41.27
N VAL A 449 -32.81 48.65 41.42
CA VAL A 449 -33.73 48.42 40.30
C VAL A 449 -34.29 49.78 39.89
N GLU A 450 -33.93 50.26 38.70
CA GLU A 450 -34.56 51.43 38.09
C GLU A 450 -35.57 50.94 37.05
N LEU A 451 -36.85 51.26 37.26
CA LEU A 451 -37.91 50.98 36.30
C LEU A 451 -38.04 52.20 35.38
N SER A 452 -37.72 52.06 34.10
CA SER A 452 -38.13 53.03 33.08
C SER A 452 -39.20 52.38 32.19
N GLU A 453 -40.37 53.04 32.12
CA GLU A 453 -41.40 52.68 31.16
C GLU A 453 -41.01 53.18 29.76
N GLY A 454 -41.06 52.29 28.77
CA GLY A 454 -40.91 52.58 27.35
C GLY A 454 -41.96 51.84 26.56
#